data_AF-A0A8J8IXW0-F1
#
_entry.id   AF-A0A8J8IXW0-F1
#
_cell.length_a   1.000
_cell.length_b   1.000
_cell.length_c   1.000
_cell.angle_alpha   90.00
_cell.angle_beta   90.00
_cell.angle_gamma   90.00
#
_symmetry.space_group_name_H-M   'P 1'
#
loop_
_entity.id
_entity.type
_entity.pdbx_description
1 polymer ?
#
loop_
_entity_poly.entity_id
_entity_poly.type
_entity_poly.pdbx_seq_one_letter_code
_entity_poly.pdbx_strand_id
1 'polypeptide(L)'
;MTDVTAIINQLNSDLLEIKQINGKLEHLMERINKLEESDREYLPKFEKNFSKEDIREYVRELEESIDKPLIHKRKRELEKLGVNVEGLNDELFKDDRIDEFIEELKKLKEVLMDMDKLFQYLAKHAHFWILNSKIERVKYLVGYFKTDNDFNILVKKIRNIKAVGYLLCAYVDSKKDWYTVKDKLKIINSIESEIPEITIRDNEEDLSLISSIDKLLKEIRKYTESPLNVESVTIKEVNAELEKKLKEVKTKHNQLISELKYWKELIGEYLPGRIIPIEKIEEDIKRCKKICQEEFPKAYDYLEKSKETIRDLSDKDEFAEALEGILNYVSTVDLSSKENAEMVIRVWESLNTLESVKYPIDTFRSSESLQDLHNKVQRALREYEQMEKEIQSYHWILYNKKFQSSDIPGNYPERKTLLEKYKEEAKNYIGQDFEKIIRSITSDEEIPEDVSSETLKRFFGRIKPMLRKVLMEELGYET
;
A
#
# COMPACT_ATOMS: atom_id res chain seq x y z
N MET A 1 66.89 30.92 54.53
CA MET A 1 66.64 32.33 54.88
C MET A 1 66.28 33.03 53.60
N THR A 2 65.00 33.33 53.39
CA THR A 2 64.55 34.15 52.26
C THR A 2 65.14 35.55 52.46
N ASP A 3 65.93 36.00 51.49
CA ASP A 3 66.64 37.27 51.55
C ASP A 3 65.62 38.41 51.67
N VAL A 4 65.61 39.07 52.83
CA VAL A 4 64.73 40.22 53.13
C VAL A 4 64.89 41.30 52.05
N THR A 5 66.08 41.42 51.46
CA THR A 5 66.38 42.32 50.35
C THR A 5 65.59 41.98 49.08
N ALA A 6 65.43 40.68 48.76
CA ALA A 6 64.64 40.24 47.61
C ALA A 6 63.14 40.51 47.79
N ILE A 7 62.61 40.36 49.01
CA ILE A 7 61.22 40.68 49.34
C ILE A 7 60.97 42.19 49.24
N ILE A 8 61.88 43.02 49.77
CA ILE A 8 61.80 44.48 49.68
C ILE A 8 61.85 44.95 48.21
N ASN A 9 62.72 44.35 47.39
CA ASN A 9 62.82 44.67 45.96
C ASN A 9 61.54 44.30 45.19
N GLN A 10 60.94 43.13 45.49
CA GLN A 10 59.67 42.72 44.90
C GLN A 10 58.52 43.65 45.30
N LEU A 11 58.40 43.98 46.59
CA LEU A 11 57.40 44.93 47.08
C LEU A 11 57.53 46.32 46.45
N ASN A 12 58.77 46.82 46.31
CA ASN A 12 59.02 48.10 45.65
C ASN A 12 58.66 48.06 44.15
N SER A 13 58.94 46.95 43.46
CA SER A 13 58.53 46.73 42.07
C SER A 13 57.01 46.72 41.92
N ASP A 14 56.31 45.98 42.80
CA ASP A 14 54.85 45.90 42.78
C ASP A 14 54.20 47.24 43.15
N LEU A 15 54.77 47.99 44.10
CA LEU A 15 54.33 49.35 44.45
C LEU A 15 54.51 50.33 43.29
N LEU A 16 55.62 50.26 42.56
CA LEU A 16 55.86 51.10 41.40
C LEU A 16 54.85 50.82 40.30
N GLU A 17 54.54 49.55 40.08
CA GLU A 17 53.57 49.14 39.08
C GLU A 17 52.13 49.53 39.45
N ILE A 18 51.74 49.37 40.72
CA ILE A 18 50.44 49.86 41.22
C ILE A 18 50.33 51.37 40.98
N LYS A 19 51.39 52.14 41.27
CA LYS A 19 51.42 53.58 41.00
C LYS A 19 51.25 53.90 39.51
N GLN A 20 51.87 53.12 38.62
CA GLN A 20 51.71 53.28 37.17
C GLN A 20 50.29 52.97 36.70
N ILE A 21 49.70 51.88 37.19
CA ILE A 21 48.31 51.50 36.90
C ILE A 21 47.34 52.56 37.42
N ASN A 22 47.56 53.04 38.65
CA ASN A 22 46.71 54.07 39.26
C ASN A 22 46.77 55.38 38.47
N GLY A 23 47.98 55.82 38.07
CA GLY A 23 48.13 57.01 37.23
C GLY A 23 47.46 56.87 35.86
N LYS A 24 47.51 55.66 35.25
CA LYS A 24 46.75 55.38 34.03
C LYS A 24 45.25 55.45 34.26
N LEU A 25 44.74 54.84 35.34
CA LEU A 25 43.32 54.88 35.68
C LEU A 25 42.81 56.30 35.96
N GLU A 26 43.59 57.13 36.65
CA GLU A 26 43.29 58.56 36.87
C GLU A 26 43.15 59.29 35.53
N HIS A 27 44.10 59.09 34.61
CA HIS A 27 44.04 59.67 33.27
C HIS A 27 42.84 59.15 32.44
N LEU A 28 42.54 57.85 32.51
CA LEU A 28 41.36 57.28 31.86
C LEU A 28 40.07 57.86 32.45
N MET A 29 40.01 58.10 33.77
CA MET A 29 38.84 58.66 34.46
C MET A 29 38.53 60.08 33.98
N GLU A 30 39.55 60.92 33.76
CA GLU A 30 39.37 62.24 33.15
C GLU A 30 38.79 62.16 31.73
N ARG A 31 39.20 61.15 30.97
CA ARG A 31 38.70 60.92 29.60
C ARG A 31 37.28 60.35 29.60
N ILE A 32 36.95 59.44 30.51
CA ILE A 32 35.59 58.93 30.74
C ILE A 32 34.64 60.09 31.03
N ASN A 33 35.05 61.06 31.86
CA ASN A 33 34.25 62.23 32.19
C ASN A 33 33.96 63.16 31.00
N LYS A 34 34.66 62.99 29.87
CA LYS A 34 34.41 63.70 28.60
C LYS A 34 33.52 62.92 27.63
N LEU A 35 33.26 61.62 27.88
CA LEU A 35 32.33 60.82 27.09
C LEU A 35 30.89 61.25 27.36
N GLU A 36 30.01 61.08 26.38
CA GLU A 36 28.57 61.23 26.59
C GLU A 36 28.05 60.19 27.57
N GLU A 37 26.99 60.52 28.31
CA GLU A 37 26.40 59.63 29.32
C GLU A 37 25.99 58.27 28.71
N SER A 38 25.48 58.28 27.48
CA SER A 38 25.09 57.06 26.76
C SER A 38 26.25 56.14 26.41
N ASP A 39 27.48 56.66 26.29
CA ASP A 39 28.65 55.84 25.96
C ASP A 39 29.30 55.25 27.22
N ARG A 40 29.18 55.97 28.35
CA ARG A 40 29.68 55.50 29.66
C ARG A 40 28.99 54.22 30.13
N GLU A 41 27.72 54.02 29.77
CA GLU A 41 26.94 52.83 30.13
C GLU A 41 27.54 51.53 29.57
N TYR A 42 28.29 51.62 28.47
CA TYR A 42 28.85 50.47 27.76
C TYR A 42 30.31 50.17 28.11
N LEU A 43 30.91 50.96 29.01
CA LEU A 43 32.28 50.72 29.47
C LEU A 43 32.39 49.37 30.18
N PRO A 44 33.54 48.70 30.07
CA PRO A 44 33.77 47.44 30.76
C PRO A 44 33.68 47.63 32.28
N LYS A 45 33.10 46.63 32.94
CA LYS A 45 33.06 46.53 34.40
C LYS A 45 34.13 45.55 34.85
N PHE A 46 34.83 45.89 35.93
CA PHE A 46 35.80 44.98 36.51
C PHE A 46 35.09 43.91 37.34
N GLU A 47 35.05 42.68 36.80
CA GLU A 47 34.41 41.51 37.44
C GLU A 47 35.40 40.35 37.64
N LYS A 48 36.70 40.59 37.40
CA LYS A 48 37.78 39.60 37.50
C LYS A 48 38.42 39.60 38.90
N ASN A 49 39.34 38.67 39.13
CA ASN A 49 40.15 38.66 40.36
C ASN A 49 41.12 39.85 40.37
N PHE A 50 41.54 40.30 41.56
CA PHE A 50 42.60 41.31 41.72
C PHE A 50 43.99 40.70 41.49
N SER A 51 44.18 40.03 40.35
CA SER A 51 45.48 39.60 39.87
C SER A 51 46.11 40.68 38.98
N LYS A 52 47.42 40.66 38.85
CA LYS A 52 48.18 41.63 38.04
C LYS A 52 47.79 41.56 36.56
N GLU A 53 47.63 40.35 36.05
CA GLU A 53 47.22 40.06 34.68
C GLU A 53 45.79 40.55 34.41
N ASP A 54 44.84 40.25 35.30
CA ASP A 54 43.44 40.66 35.16
C ASP A 54 43.28 42.18 35.17
N ILE A 55 44.01 42.89 36.06
CA ILE A 55 43.98 44.34 36.15
C ILE A 55 44.56 44.97 34.87
N ARG A 56 45.69 44.46 34.38
CA ARG A 56 46.30 44.97 33.13
C ARG A 56 45.37 44.77 31.94
N GLU A 57 44.72 43.61 31.85
CA GLU A 57 43.77 43.31 30.78
C GLU A 57 42.55 44.24 30.85
N TYR A 58 41.97 44.44 32.03
CA TYR A 58 40.85 45.36 32.21
C TYR A 58 41.22 46.80 31.87
N VAL A 59 42.39 47.28 32.32
CA VAL A 59 42.85 48.65 32.00
C VAL A 59 43.01 48.83 30.49
N ARG A 60 43.55 47.81 29.79
CA ARG A 60 43.67 47.82 28.33
C ARG A 60 42.31 47.85 27.64
N GLU A 61 41.38 46.98 28.04
CA GLU A 61 40.01 46.95 27.50
C GLU A 61 39.31 48.30 27.74
N LEU A 62 39.45 48.86 28.94
CA LEU A 62 38.87 50.16 29.30
C LEU A 62 39.46 51.30 28.46
N GLU A 63 40.78 51.32 28.27
CA GLU A 63 41.46 52.29 27.41
C GLU A 63 40.96 52.20 25.96
N GLU A 64 40.88 50.99 25.38
CA GLU A 64 40.34 50.77 24.04
C GLU A 64 38.87 51.23 23.90
N SER A 65 38.06 51.00 24.95
CA SER A 65 36.66 51.42 25.02
C SER A 65 36.51 52.94 24.99
N ILE A 66 37.44 53.66 25.63
CA ILE A 66 37.45 55.12 25.72
C ILE A 66 38.00 55.73 24.41
N ASP A 67 38.97 55.06 23.78
CA ASP A 67 39.54 55.49 22.50
C ASP A 67 38.55 55.36 21.34
N LYS A 68 37.72 54.30 21.34
CA LYS A 68 36.74 54.01 20.28
C LYS A 68 35.34 53.71 20.86
N PRO A 69 34.68 54.69 21.49
CA PRO A 69 33.45 54.47 22.25
C PRO A 69 32.31 53.91 21.38
N LEU A 70 32.15 54.42 20.16
CA LEU A 70 31.10 53.95 19.23
C LEU A 70 31.26 52.48 18.84
N ILE A 71 32.49 52.05 18.53
CA ILE A 71 32.79 50.67 18.14
C ILE A 71 32.52 49.73 19.31
N HIS A 72 32.99 50.11 20.50
CA HIS A 72 32.79 49.32 21.70
C HIS A 72 31.30 49.21 22.06
N LYS A 73 30.55 50.31 21.99
CA LYS A 73 29.10 50.34 22.20
C LYS A 73 28.37 49.38 21.26
N ARG A 74 28.61 49.47 19.95
CA ARG A 74 27.98 48.61 18.93
C ARG A 74 28.32 47.13 19.15
N LYS A 75 29.59 46.80 19.47
CA LYS A 75 30.00 45.43 19.81
C LYS A 75 29.25 44.89 21.04
N ARG A 76 29.24 45.66 22.14
CA ARG A 76 28.52 45.31 23.38
C ARG A 76 27.03 45.10 23.16
N GLU A 77 26.38 45.93 22.34
CA GLU A 77 24.96 45.76 22.03
C GLU A 77 24.67 44.46 21.27
N LEU A 78 25.51 44.11 20.30
CA LEU A 78 25.40 42.85 19.56
C LEU A 78 25.68 41.63 20.46
N GLU A 79 26.69 41.71 21.33
CA GLU A 79 26.99 40.67 22.32
C GLU A 79 25.82 40.44 23.29
N LYS A 80 25.18 41.52 23.77
CA LYS A 80 23.96 41.47 24.61
C LYS A 80 22.79 40.77 23.89
N LEU A 81 22.79 40.78 22.55
CA LEU A 81 21.81 40.07 21.73
C LEU A 81 22.22 38.61 21.42
N GLY A 82 23.40 38.16 21.87
CA GLY A 82 23.91 36.80 21.63
C GLY A 82 24.66 36.64 20.31
N VAL A 83 25.05 37.75 19.67
CA VAL A 83 25.84 37.74 18.43
C VAL A 83 27.31 37.54 18.77
N ASN A 84 27.98 36.63 18.06
CA ASN A 84 29.43 36.49 18.15
C ASN A 84 30.12 37.62 17.36
N VAL A 85 30.70 38.60 18.05
CA VAL A 85 31.45 39.69 17.41
C VAL A 85 32.96 39.44 17.34
N GLU A 86 33.41 38.32 17.91
CA GLU A 86 34.82 37.94 17.92
C GLU A 86 35.30 37.71 16.47
N GLY A 87 36.36 38.39 16.07
CA GLY A 87 36.92 38.33 14.72
C GLY A 87 36.28 39.27 13.69
N LEU A 88 35.26 40.07 14.05
CA LEU A 88 34.74 41.13 13.18
C LEU A 88 35.69 42.35 13.16
N ASN A 89 35.98 42.87 11.97
CA ASN A 89 36.85 44.04 11.79
C ASN A 89 36.20 45.31 12.39
N ASP A 90 36.95 46.06 13.20
CA ASP A 90 36.59 47.36 13.77
C ASP A 90 36.01 48.34 12.74
N GLU A 91 36.50 48.33 11.49
CA GLU A 91 35.99 49.19 10.42
C GLU A 91 34.50 48.96 10.11
N LEU A 92 34.00 47.73 10.27
CA LEU A 92 32.56 47.43 10.08
C LEU A 92 31.69 48.22 11.05
N PHE A 93 32.18 48.42 12.27
CA PHE A 93 31.46 49.11 13.33
C PHE A 93 31.52 50.63 13.22
N LYS A 94 32.19 51.19 12.22
CA LYS A 94 32.11 52.61 11.90
C LYS A 94 30.95 52.93 10.96
N ASP A 95 30.35 51.93 10.33
CA ASP A 95 29.21 52.08 9.42
C ASP A 95 27.91 52.27 10.22
N ASP A 96 27.17 53.34 9.93
CA ASP A 96 25.90 53.65 10.60
C ASP A 96 24.80 52.61 10.33
N ARG A 97 24.96 51.79 9.29
CA ARG A 97 24.07 50.63 9.03
C ARG A 97 24.13 49.59 10.14
N ILE A 98 25.17 49.59 10.98
CA ILE A 98 25.25 48.69 12.14
C ILE A 98 24.20 49.05 13.19
N ASP A 99 23.93 50.33 13.42
CA ASP A 99 22.87 50.74 14.36
C ASP A 99 21.51 50.26 13.86
N GLU A 100 21.26 50.41 12.55
CA GLU A 100 20.06 49.88 11.92
C GLU A 100 19.96 48.35 12.07
N PHE A 101 21.08 47.64 11.92
CA PHE A 101 21.12 46.19 12.09
C PHE A 101 20.84 45.76 13.54
N ILE A 102 21.41 46.45 14.52
CA ILE A 102 21.16 46.24 15.95
C ILE A 102 19.67 46.42 16.25
N GLU A 103 19.06 47.48 15.75
CA GLU A 103 17.63 47.75 15.94
C GLU A 103 16.74 46.68 15.29
N GLU A 104 17.08 46.19 14.10
CA GLU A 104 16.33 45.10 13.47
C GLU A 104 16.49 43.77 14.22
N LEU A 105 17.66 43.48 14.79
CA LEU A 105 17.83 42.32 15.68
C LEU A 105 17.05 42.46 16.99
N LYS A 106 16.98 43.67 17.57
CA LYS A 106 16.12 43.93 18.76
C LYS A 106 14.65 43.66 18.42
N LYS A 107 14.17 44.19 17.29
CA LYS A 107 12.80 43.90 16.80
C LYS A 107 12.59 42.41 16.54
N LEU A 108 13.58 41.70 16.00
CA LEU A 108 13.51 40.25 15.79
C LEU A 108 13.40 39.49 17.12
N LYS A 109 14.15 39.92 18.15
CA LYS A 109 14.06 39.38 19.51
C LYS A 109 12.67 39.57 20.10
N GLU A 110 12.09 40.76 19.95
CA GLU A 110 10.75 41.08 20.44
C GLU A 110 9.67 40.19 19.81
N VAL A 111 9.69 40.01 18.49
CA VAL A 111 8.69 39.19 17.80
C VAL A 111 8.87 37.69 18.07
N LEU A 112 10.09 37.28 18.42
CA LEU A 112 10.42 35.92 18.81
C LEU A 112 10.46 35.72 20.34
N MET A 113 9.84 36.60 21.14
CA MET A 113 9.93 36.56 22.60
C MET A 113 9.51 35.20 23.20
N ASP A 114 8.47 34.57 22.64
CA ASP A 114 8.01 33.23 23.07
C ASP A 114 8.90 32.07 22.55
N MET A 115 9.91 32.39 21.74
CA MET A 115 10.77 31.45 21.03
C MET A 115 12.24 31.83 21.21
N ASP A 116 12.65 32.17 22.44
CA ASP A 116 14.03 32.62 22.74
C ASP A 116 15.09 31.65 22.20
N LYS A 117 14.88 30.34 22.31
CA LYS A 117 15.81 29.33 21.72
C LYS A 117 16.02 29.51 20.22
N LEU A 118 14.97 29.87 19.47
CA LEU A 118 15.08 30.15 18.04
C LEU A 118 15.86 31.45 17.81
N PHE A 119 15.54 32.51 18.56
CA PHE A 119 16.28 33.77 18.48
C PHE A 119 17.77 33.59 18.77
N GLN A 120 18.13 32.88 19.86
CA GLN A 120 19.52 32.59 20.21
C GLN A 120 20.26 31.82 19.11
N TYR A 121 19.57 30.91 18.40
CA TYR A 121 20.15 30.22 17.25
C TYR A 121 20.45 31.20 16.10
N LEU A 122 19.50 32.09 15.79
CA LEU A 122 19.64 33.10 14.74
C LEU A 122 20.72 34.14 15.08
N ALA A 123 20.76 34.62 16.33
CA ALA A 123 21.73 35.60 16.80
C ALA A 123 23.18 35.10 16.64
N LYS A 124 23.44 33.82 16.93
CA LYS A 124 24.75 33.20 16.71
C LYS A 124 25.20 33.25 15.25
N HIS A 125 24.27 33.24 14.29
CA HIS A 125 24.56 33.35 12.86
C HIS A 125 24.62 34.80 12.35
N ALA A 126 24.17 35.78 13.14
CA ALA A 126 24.05 37.16 12.70
C ALA A 126 25.39 37.83 12.34
N HIS A 127 26.51 37.32 12.85
CA HIS A 127 27.84 37.80 12.45
C HIS A 127 28.08 37.65 10.94
N PHE A 128 27.63 36.56 10.31
CA PHE A 128 27.69 36.39 8.86
C PHE A 128 26.78 37.39 8.12
N TRP A 129 25.62 37.70 8.70
CA TRP A 129 24.67 38.64 8.11
C TRP A 129 25.22 40.08 8.12
N ILE A 130 25.93 40.45 9.19
CA ILE A 130 26.64 41.74 9.30
C ILE A 130 27.72 41.82 8.23
N LEU A 131 28.61 40.83 8.15
CA LEU A 131 29.71 40.79 7.18
C LEU A 131 29.23 40.93 5.73
N ASN A 132 28.05 40.37 5.42
CA ASN A 132 27.50 40.34 4.07
C ASN A 132 26.36 41.35 3.86
N SER A 133 26.21 42.34 4.75
CA SER A 133 25.23 43.43 4.65
C SER A 133 23.79 42.94 4.38
N LYS A 134 23.34 41.90 5.10
CA LYS A 134 22.05 41.21 4.86
C LYS A 134 20.83 41.85 5.55
N ILE A 135 20.93 43.12 5.94
CA ILE A 135 19.92 43.81 6.76
C ILE A 135 18.49 43.74 6.18
N GLU A 136 18.34 43.91 4.86
CA GLU A 136 17.02 43.89 4.21
C GLU A 136 16.28 42.55 4.36
N ARG A 137 17.01 41.43 4.41
CA ARG A 137 16.40 40.11 4.66
C ARG A 137 16.05 39.90 6.12
N VAL A 138 16.82 40.48 7.03
CA VAL A 138 16.47 40.51 8.46
C VAL A 138 15.20 41.34 8.67
N LYS A 139 15.11 42.53 8.06
CA LYS A 139 13.89 43.36 8.04
C LYS A 139 12.70 42.60 7.50
N TYR A 140 12.87 41.91 6.37
CA TYR A 140 11.81 41.08 5.80
C TYR A 140 11.35 40.00 6.77
N LEU A 141 12.29 39.30 7.41
CA LEU A 141 11.99 38.27 8.40
C LEU A 141 11.21 38.84 9.59
N VAL A 142 11.64 39.98 10.14
CA VAL A 142 10.94 40.71 11.20
C VAL A 142 9.52 41.07 10.76
N GLY A 143 9.37 41.66 9.58
CA GLY A 143 8.07 42.04 9.02
C GLY A 143 7.13 40.85 8.89
N TYR A 144 7.65 39.69 8.48
CA TYR A 144 6.87 38.47 8.34
C TYR A 144 6.41 37.93 9.69
N PHE A 145 7.30 37.84 10.69
CA PHE A 145 6.92 37.44 12.04
C PHE A 145 5.95 38.43 12.71
N LYS A 146 5.91 39.71 12.30
CA LYS A 146 4.93 40.68 12.81
C LYS A 146 3.54 40.52 12.19
N THR A 147 3.46 40.08 10.94
CA THR A 147 2.24 40.22 10.12
C THR A 147 1.61 38.89 9.70
N ASP A 148 2.38 37.82 9.54
CA ASP A 148 1.87 36.49 9.15
C ASP A 148 1.65 35.62 10.39
N ASN A 149 0.44 35.67 10.94
CA ASN A 149 0.05 34.87 12.08
C ASN A 149 0.10 33.36 11.81
N ASP A 150 -0.22 32.92 10.58
CA ASP A 150 -0.23 31.51 10.22
C ASP A 150 1.19 30.93 10.22
N PHE A 151 2.15 31.71 9.73
CA PHE A 151 3.55 31.34 9.77
C PHE A 151 4.08 31.26 11.20
N ASN A 152 3.72 32.21 12.06
CA ASN A 152 4.10 32.18 13.46
C ASN A 152 3.57 30.94 14.17
N ILE A 153 2.29 30.61 13.92
CA ILE A 153 1.66 29.40 14.45
C ILE A 153 2.39 28.16 13.93
N LEU A 154 2.74 28.11 12.64
CA LEU A 154 3.47 27.00 12.04
C LEU A 154 4.83 26.81 12.72
N VAL A 155 5.63 27.87 12.83
CA VAL A 155 6.96 27.81 13.46
C VAL A 155 6.86 27.36 14.92
N LYS A 156 5.87 27.86 15.67
CA LYS A 156 5.64 27.46 17.07
C LYS A 156 5.24 25.99 17.24
N LYS A 157 4.67 25.35 16.22
CA LYS A 157 4.28 23.93 16.26
C LYS A 157 5.44 22.97 15.99
N ILE A 158 6.50 23.43 15.33
CA ILE A 158 7.65 22.60 14.97
C ILE A 158 8.55 22.39 16.19
N ARG A 159 8.80 21.12 16.53
CA ARG A 159 9.63 20.70 17.67
C ARG A 159 11.11 20.86 17.38
N ASN A 160 11.56 20.59 16.15
CA ASN A 160 12.96 20.71 15.74
C ASN A 160 13.35 22.18 15.48
N ILE A 161 13.44 22.99 16.55
CA ILE A 161 13.77 24.43 16.50
C ILE A 161 15.07 24.72 15.74
N LYS A 162 16.08 23.83 15.86
CA LYS A 162 17.34 23.99 15.13
C LYS A 162 17.17 23.90 13.61
N ALA A 163 16.33 22.98 13.14
CA ALA A 163 16.02 22.87 11.72
C ALA A 163 15.28 24.12 11.20
N VAL A 164 14.37 24.68 12.01
CA VAL A 164 13.74 25.98 11.71
C VAL A 164 14.79 27.08 11.59
N GLY A 165 15.65 27.20 12.61
CA GLY A 165 16.72 28.19 12.63
C GLY A 165 17.63 28.07 11.41
N TYR A 166 18.05 26.87 11.05
CA TYR A 166 18.87 26.62 9.86
C TYR A 166 18.18 27.09 8.57
N LEU A 167 16.89 26.79 8.38
CA LEU A 167 16.14 27.21 7.20
C LEU A 167 16.01 28.75 7.13
N LEU A 168 15.75 29.41 8.25
CA LEU A 168 15.69 30.87 8.32
C LEU A 168 17.06 31.51 8.03
N CYS A 169 18.15 30.95 8.57
CA CYS A 169 19.50 31.38 8.22
C CYS A 169 19.78 31.19 6.73
N ALA A 170 19.39 30.06 6.14
CA ALA A 170 19.55 29.82 4.71
C ALA A 170 18.78 30.83 3.84
N TYR A 171 17.62 31.31 4.33
CA TYR A 171 16.92 32.43 3.70
C TYR A 171 17.74 33.72 3.82
N VAL A 172 18.17 34.14 5.00
CA VAL A 172 18.93 35.40 5.16
C VAL A 172 20.24 35.39 4.36
N ASP A 173 20.89 34.23 4.28
CA ASP A 173 22.14 34.01 3.54
C ASP A 173 21.97 34.03 2.01
N SER A 174 20.75 34.11 1.49
CA SER A 174 20.44 33.95 0.06
C SER A 174 20.69 32.56 -0.51
N LYS A 175 20.76 31.52 0.33
CA LYS A 175 20.90 30.11 -0.11
C LYS A 175 19.57 29.49 -0.51
N LYS A 176 18.46 29.98 0.04
CA LYS A 176 17.09 29.57 -0.30
C LYS A 176 16.19 30.79 -0.41
N ASP A 177 15.18 30.72 -1.27
CA ASP A 177 14.10 31.71 -1.31
C ASP A 177 13.09 31.46 -0.18
N TRP A 178 12.25 32.48 0.08
CA TRP A 178 11.29 32.44 1.18
C TRP A 178 10.22 31.35 1.00
N TYR A 179 9.74 31.12 -0.23
CA TYR A 179 8.69 30.13 -0.50
C TYR A 179 9.21 28.72 -0.25
N THR A 180 10.43 28.42 -0.70
CA THR A 180 11.10 27.14 -0.40
C THR A 180 11.23 26.91 1.11
N VAL A 181 11.60 27.93 1.88
CA VAL A 181 11.67 27.82 3.34
C VAL A 181 10.30 27.54 3.95
N LYS A 182 9.26 28.29 3.55
CA LYS A 182 7.90 28.10 4.05
C LYS A 182 7.38 26.68 3.76
N ASP A 183 7.62 26.16 2.56
CA ASP A 183 7.17 24.83 2.18
C ASP A 183 7.94 23.73 2.91
N LYS A 184 9.26 23.87 3.12
CA LYS A 184 10.02 22.93 3.95
C LYS A 184 9.52 22.92 5.40
N LEU A 185 9.18 24.06 5.97
CA LEU A 185 8.63 24.14 7.33
C LEU A 185 7.26 23.45 7.43
N LYS A 186 6.37 23.61 6.44
CA LYS A 186 5.10 22.88 6.39
C LYS A 186 5.32 21.37 6.34
N ILE A 187 6.28 20.92 5.52
CA ILE A 187 6.64 19.50 5.41
C ILE A 187 7.18 18.98 6.73
N ILE A 188 8.11 19.69 7.38
CA ILE A 188 8.65 19.31 8.70
C ILE A 188 7.51 19.16 9.71
N ASN A 189 6.61 20.14 9.79
CA ASN A 189 5.46 20.08 10.69
C ASN A 189 4.53 18.88 10.38
N SER A 190 4.31 18.56 9.10
CA SER A 190 3.53 17.38 8.69
C SER A 190 4.20 16.09 9.16
N ILE A 191 5.51 15.95 8.94
CA ILE A 191 6.27 14.76 9.33
C ILE A 191 6.28 14.60 10.85
N GLU A 192 6.55 15.67 11.60
CA GLU A 192 6.54 15.63 13.07
C GLU A 192 5.14 15.33 13.65
N SER A 193 4.06 15.65 12.92
CA SER A 193 2.71 15.31 13.35
C SER A 193 2.40 13.80 13.21
N GLU A 194 3.00 13.13 12.22
CA GLU A 194 2.86 11.69 12.01
C GLU A 194 3.92 10.86 12.76
N ILE A 195 5.11 11.43 12.95
CA ILE A 195 6.26 10.78 13.59
C ILE A 195 6.82 11.73 14.67
N PRO A 196 6.21 11.75 15.86
CA PRO A 196 6.50 12.77 16.88
C PRO A 196 7.92 12.73 17.46
N GLU A 197 8.59 11.57 17.37
CA GLU A 197 9.93 11.33 17.91
C GLU A 197 11.05 11.58 16.88
N ILE A 198 10.71 12.08 15.68
CA ILE A 198 11.69 12.32 14.64
C ILE A 198 12.66 13.44 15.01
N THR A 199 13.94 13.15 14.81
CA THR A 199 15.06 14.08 14.95
C THR A 199 15.49 14.51 13.55
N ILE A 200 15.44 15.82 13.31
CA ILE A 200 15.91 16.46 12.08
C ILE A 200 17.11 17.33 12.41
N ARG A 201 18.28 16.95 11.91
CA ARG A 201 19.50 17.74 12.13
C ARG A 201 19.48 19.01 11.28
N ASP A 202 20.16 20.03 11.76
CA ASP A 202 20.39 21.32 11.10
C ASP A 202 21.46 21.22 10.00
N ASN A 203 21.25 20.31 9.04
CA ASN A 203 22.15 20.10 7.89
C ASN A 203 21.35 19.91 6.58
N GLU A 204 22.02 20.05 5.44
CA GLU A 204 21.37 19.94 4.13
C GLU A 204 21.00 18.49 3.76
N GLU A 205 21.72 17.48 4.25
CA GLU A 205 21.44 16.05 3.99
C GLU A 205 20.05 15.69 4.54
N ASP A 206 19.81 15.92 5.83
CA ASP A 206 18.53 15.69 6.50
C ASP A 206 17.40 16.50 5.85
N LEU A 207 17.63 17.80 5.61
CA LEU A 207 16.63 18.66 4.99
C LEU A 207 16.36 18.31 3.52
N SER A 208 17.24 17.56 2.84
CA SER A 208 16.96 17.05 1.49
C SER A 208 16.00 15.85 1.53
N LEU A 209 15.99 15.08 2.62
CA LEU A 209 15.18 13.89 2.79
C LEU A 209 13.73 14.19 3.19
N ILE A 210 13.43 15.34 3.82
CA ILE A 210 12.06 15.68 4.27
C ILE A 210 11.02 15.58 3.13
N SER A 211 11.37 16.04 1.92
CA SER A 211 10.45 15.97 0.78
C SER A 211 10.24 14.55 0.27
N SER A 212 11.23 13.67 0.42
CA SER A 212 11.11 12.25 0.10
C SER A 212 10.17 11.57 1.08
N ILE A 213 10.38 11.81 2.38
CA ILE A 213 9.57 11.24 3.46
C ILE A 213 8.11 11.64 3.34
N ASP A 214 7.83 12.93 3.11
CA ASP A 214 6.45 13.42 2.93
C ASP A 214 5.76 12.74 1.74
N LYS A 215 6.48 12.49 0.64
CA LYS A 215 5.95 11.74 -0.50
C LYS A 215 5.67 10.28 -0.13
N LEU A 216 6.58 9.62 0.59
CA LEU A 216 6.40 8.24 1.04
C LEU A 216 5.21 8.10 1.98
N LEU A 217 5.08 9.00 2.96
CA LEU A 217 3.93 9.05 3.87
C LEU A 217 2.62 9.16 3.08
N LYS A 218 2.51 10.16 2.19
CA LYS A 218 1.33 10.35 1.33
C LYS A 218 1.04 9.15 0.44
N GLU A 219 2.07 8.46 -0.06
CA GLU A 219 1.88 7.28 -0.89
C GLU A 219 1.36 6.09 -0.07
N ILE A 220 1.91 5.84 1.11
CA ILE A 220 1.45 4.78 2.02
C ILE A 220 -0.01 5.02 2.44
N ARG A 221 -0.38 6.28 2.73
CA ARG A 221 -1.75 6.69 3.10
C ARG A 221 -2.80 6.41 2.03
N LYS A 222 -2.41 6.17 0.77
CA LYS A 222 -3.35 5.73 -0.28
C LYS A 222 -3.83 4.29 -0.06
N TYR A 223 -3.06 3.49 0.67
CA TYR A 223 -3.29 2.05 0.84
C TYR A 223 -3.75 1.68 2.26
N THR A 224 -3.48 2.50 3.27
CA THR A 224 -3.84 2.20 4.66
C THR A 224 -4.18 3.48 5.43
N GLU A 225 -5.23 3.39 6.23
CA GLU A 225 -5.62 4.44 7.18
C GLU A 225 -4.95 4.25 8.55
N SER A 226 -4.40 3.06 8.79
CA SER A 226 -3.75 2.70 10.05
C SER A 226 -2.56 3.62 10.39
N PRO A 227 -2.30 3.88 11.69
CA PRO A 227 -1.13 4.60 12.13
C PRO A 227 0.17 3.94 11.64
N LEU A 228 1.11 4.75 11.18
CA LEU A 228 2.42 4.28 10.79
C LEU A 228 3.28 4.13 12.03
N ASN A 229 3.34 2.91 12.58
CA ASN A 229 4.35 2.58 13.58
C ASN A 229 5.72 2.60 12.92
N VAL A 230 6.49 3.67 13.15
CA VAL A 230 7.88 3.83 12.71
C VAL A 230 8.71 3.89 13.99
N GLU A 231 9.60 2.91 14.17
CA GLU A 231 10.42 2.80 15.40
C GLU A 231 11.68 3.68 15.35
N SER A 232 12.05 4.15 14.17
CA SER A 232 13.24 4.96 13.93
C SER A 232 13.07 6.43 14.34
N VAL A 233 14.14 7.02 14.88
CA VAL A 233 14.14 8.43 15.33
C VAL A 233 14.91 9.35 14.40
N THR A 234 15.86 8.89 13.57
CA THR A 234 16.56 9.78 12.64
C THR A 234 15.87 9.84 11.29
N ILE A 235 15.92 11.00 10.62
CA ILE A 235 15.27 11.19 9.33
C ILE A 235 15.71 10.18 8.25
N LYS A 236 16.98 9.77 8.27
CA LYS A 236 17.55 8.81 7.32
C LYS A 236 16.99 7.40 7.52
N GLU A 237 16.91 6.97 8.77
CA GLU A 237 16.33 5.68 9.14
C GLU A 237 14.82 5.66 8.87
N VAL A 238 14.12 6.75 9.21
CA VAL A 238 12.69 6.94 8.89
C VAL A 238 12.44 6.80 7.38
N ASN A 239 13.26 7.43 6.53
CA ASN A 239 13.10 7.30 5.08
C ASN A 239 13.23 5.83 4.63
N ALA A 240 14.26 5.11 5.11
CA ALA A 240 14.48 3.71 4.75
C ALA A 240 13.35 2.79 5.26
N GLU A 241 12.86 3.02 6.48
CA GLU A 241 11.77 2.25 7.07
C GLU A 241 10.45 2.47 6.31
N LEU A 242 10.15 3.72 5.92
CA LEU A 242 8.98 4.03 5.10
C LEU A 242 9.06 3.42 3.70
N GLU A 243 10.24 3.38 3.06
CA GLU A 243 10.42 2.68 1.78
C GLU A 243 10.11 1.18 1.89
N LYS A 244 10.57 0.54 2.97
CA LYS A 244 10.26 -0.87 3.26
C LYS A 244 8.77 -1.06 3.48
N LYS A 245 8.17 -0.21 4.32
CA LYS A 245 6.74 -0.27 4.66
C LYS A 245 5.85 -0.06 3.45
N LEU A 246 6.21 0.83 2.53
CA LEU A 246 5.50 1.02 1.26
C LEU A 246 5.49 -0.26 0.42
N LYS A 247 6.62 -0.99 0.35
CA LYS A 247 6.68 -2.28 -0.37
C LYS A 247 5.81 -3.34 0.29
N GLU A 248 5.86 -3.44 1.62
CA GLU A 248 5.03 -4.37 2.40
C GLU A 248 3.54 -4.11 2.20
N VAL A 249 3.12 -2.84 2.33
CA VAL A 249 1.73 -2.41 2.18
C VAL A 249 1.23 -2.65 0.74
N LYS A 250 2.02 -2.34 -0.28
CA LYS A 250 1.67 -2.67 -1.69
C LYS A 250 1.52 -4.16 -1.92
N THR A 251 2.41 -4.97 -1.35
CA THR A 251 2.36 -6.43 -1.49
C THR A 251 1.09 -6.98 -0.83
N LYS A 252 0.82 -6.57 0.42
CA LYS A 252 -0.40 -6.95 1.14
C LYS A 252 -1.66 -6.49 0.40
N HIS A 253 -1.69 -5.25 -0.09
CA HIS A 253 -2.81 -4.73 -0.86
C HIS A 253 -3.07 -5.57 -2.12
N ASN A 254 -2.05 -5.91 -2.90
CA ASN A 254 -2.22 -6.72 -4.11
C ASN A 254 -2.73 -8.14 -3.81
N GLN A 255 -2.24 -8.76 -2.74
CA GLN A 255 -2.74 -10.06 -2.29
C GLN A 255 -4.22 -9.99 -1.92
N LEU A 256 -4.61 -8.99 -1.12
CA LEU A 256 -5.99 -8.80 -0.71
C LEU A 256 -6.91 -8.43 -1.88
N ILE A 257 -6.46 -7.62 -2.83
CA ILE A 257 -7.23 -7.33 -4.05
C ILE A 257 -7.46 -8.60 -4.87
N SER A 258 -6.45 -9.44 -5.01
CA SER A 258 -6.61 -10.73 -5.71
C SER A 258 -7.60 -11.65 -4.99
N GLU A 259 -7.59 -11.66 -3.66
CA GLU A 259 -8.57 -12.42 -2.88
C GLU A 259 -9.98 -11.81 -2.96
N LEU A 260 -10.12 -10.49 -2.86
CA LEU A 260 -11.40 -9.82 -2.99
C LEU A 260 -12.01 -10.04 -4.38
N LYS A 261 -11.20 -9.98 -5.44
CA LYS A 261 -11.64 -10.28 -6.80
C LYS A 261 -12.21 -11.68 -6.90
N TYR A 262 -11.51 -12.68 -6.34
CA TYR A 262 -12.00 -14.06 -6.30
C TYR A 262 -13.36 -14.17 -5.62
N TRP A 263 -13.53 -13.60 -4.43
CA TRP A 263 -14.79 -13.67 -3.69
C TRP A 263 -15.92 -12.90 -4.36
N LYS A 264 -15.63 -11.79 -5.03
CA LYS A 264 -16.62 -11.01 -5.76
C LYS A 264 -17.12 -11.72 -7.02
N GLU A 265 -16.22 -12.36 -7.75
CA GLU A 265 -16.59 -13.17 -8.93
C GLU A 265 -17.48 -14.36 -8.56
N LEU A 266 -17.33 -14.93 -7.37
CA LEU A 266 -18.20 -16.01 -6.86
C LEU A 266 -19.64 -15.56 -6.53
N ILE A 267 -19.89 -14.26 -6.38
CA ILE A 267 -21.22 -13.71 -6.03
C ILE A 267 -21.74 -12.74 -7.11
N GLY A 268 -21.16 -12.79 -8.32
CA GLY A 268 -21.53 -11.92 -9.43
C GLY A 268 -21.25 -10.42 -9.23
N GLU A 269 -20.41 -10.03 -8.26
CA GLU A 269 -20.04 -8.63 -8.01
C GLU A 269 -18.79 -8.19 -8.78
N TYR A 270 -18.70 -6.89 -9.11
CA TYR A 270 -17.52 -6.30 -9.74
C TYR A 270 -16.58 -5.62 -8.74
N LEU A 271 -15.27 -5.68 -9.03
CA LEU A 271 -14.24 -4.94 -8.31
C LEU A 271 -14.21 -3.47 -8.78
N PRO A 272 -14.24 -2.46 -7.87
CA PRO A 272 -14.08 -1.06 -8.26
C PRO A 272 -12.71 -0.78 -8.89
N GLY A 273 -12.64 0.07 -9.92
CA GLY A 273 -11.39 0.47 -10.58
C GLY A 273 -10.52 1.49 -9.83
N ARG A 274 -10.82 1.80 -8.56
CA ARG A 274 -10.06 2.75 -7.73
C ARG A 274 -9.24 2.00 -6.67
N ILE A 275 -8.15 2.61 -6.19
CA ILE A 275 -7.42 2.09 -5.02
C ILE A 275 -8.35 2.11 -3.81
N ILE A 276 -8.38 1.02 -3.07
CA ILE A 276 -9.21 0.83 -1.87
C ILE A 276 -8.24 0.62 -0.70
N PRO A 277 -8.42 1.32 0.44
CA PRO A 277 -7.62 1.06 1.62
C PRO A 277 -7.73 -0.40 2.09
N ILE A 278 -6.65 -0.96 2.61
CA ILE A 278 -6.53 -2.35 3.06
C ILE A 278 -7.65 -2.71 4.05
N GLU A 279 -7.95 -1.83 5.00
CA GLU A 279 -8.96 -2.05 6.03
C GLU A 279 -10.34 -2.30 5.40
N LYS A 280 -10.67 -1.51 4.38
CA LYS A 280 -11.93 -1.65 3.64
C LYS A 280 -11.94 -2.90 2.75
N ILE A 281 -10.80 -3.28 2.17
CA ILE A 281 -10.70 -4.54 1.42
C ILE A 281 -10.96 -5.74 2.35
N GLU A 282 -10.38 -5.74 3.56
CA GLU A 282 -10.59 -6.80 4.55
C GLU A 282 -12.06 -6.89 5.00
N GLU A 283 -12.74 -5.76 5.18
CA GLU A 283 -14.19 -5.72 5.45
C GLU A 283 -15.01 -6.29 4.29
N ASP A 284 -14.71 -5.87 3.05
CA ASP A 284 -15.40 -6.34 1.86
C ASP A 284 -15.20 -7.85 1.65
N ILE A 285 -13.98 -8.39 1.89
CA ILE A 285 -13.72 -9.83 1.85
C ILE A 285 -14.60 -10.57 2.86
N LYS A 286 -14.65 -10.10 4.12
CA LYS A 286 -15.49 -10.73 5.16
C LYS A 286 -16.96 -10.75 4.75
N ARG A 287 -17.45 -9.64 4.19
CA ARG A 287 -18.81 -9.53 3.67
C ARG A 287 -19.06 -10.52 2.54
N CYS A 288 -18.18 -10.58 1.54
CA CYS A 288 -18.33 -11.50 0.41
C CYS A 288 -18.29 -12.97 0.86
N LYS A 289 -17.36 -13.34 1.77
CA LYS A 289 -17.33 -14.68 2.35
C LYS A 289 -18.65 -15.06 3.04
N LYS A 290 -19.24 -14.13 3.79
CA LYS A 290 -20.53 -14.35 4.46
C LYS A 290 -21.65 -14.59 3.44
N ILE A 291 -21.71 -13.79 2.38
CA ILE A 291 -22.70 -13.98 1.29
C ILE A 291 -22.49 -15.34 0.63
N CYS A 292 -21.25 -15.69 0.24
CA CYS A 292 -20.94 -17.00 -0.32
C CYS A 292 -21.37 -18.15 0.61
N GLN A 293 -21.19 -18.00 1.92
CA GLN A 293 -21.59 -19.02 2.89
C GLN A 293 -23.11 -19.18 3.00
N GLU A 294 -23.86 -18.09 2.81
CA GLU A 294 -25.33 -18.10 2.82
C GLU A 294 -25.89 -18.65 1.50
N GLU A 295 -25.28 -18.31 0.35
CA GLU A 295 -25.71 -18.76 -0.99
C GLU A 295 -25.28 -20.20 -1.29
N PHE A 296 -24.06 -20.59 -0.89
CA PHE A 296 -23.46 -21.88 -1.21
C PHE A 296 -23.02 -22.65 0.07
N PRO A 297 -23.96 -23.03 0.95
CA PRO A 297 -23.63 -23.55 2.27
C PRO A 297 -22.88 -24.88 2.25
N LYS A 298 -23.06 -25.74 1.23
CA LYS A 298 -22.32 -27.01 1.12
C LYS A 298 -20.98 -26.82 0.42
N ALA A 299 -20.92 -25.94 -0.57
CA ALA A 299 -19.74 -25.70 -1.39
C ALA A 299 -18.73 -24.75 -0.74
N TYR A 300 -19.15 -23.87 0.19
CA TYR A 300 -18.30 -22.84 0.79
C TYR A 300 -16.93 -23.35 1.28
N ASP A 301 -16.92 -24.44 2.05
CA ASP A 301 -15.68 -25.02 2.59
C ASP A 301 -14.71 -25.48 1.50
N TYR A 302 -15.24 -25.94 0.36
CA TYR A 302 -14.46 -26.35 -0.81
C TYR A 302 -13.91 -25.14 -1.56
N LEU A 303 -14.75 -24.11 -1.76
CA LEU A 303 -14.35 -22.85 -2.37
C LEU A 303 -13.21 -22.19 -1.58
N GLU A 304 -13.33 -22.12 -0.25
CA GLU A 304 -12.30 -21.52 0.60
C GLU A 304 -10.97 -22.30 0.57
N LYS A 305 -11.01 -23.64 0.62
CA LYS A 305 -9.80 -24.49 0.62
C LYS A 305 -9.10 -24.54 -0.73
N SER A 306 -9.85 -24.47 -1.83
CA SER A 306 -9.32 -24.63 -3.19
C SER A 306 -9.22 -23.33 -3.98
N LYS A 307 -9.20 -22.18 -3.30
CA LYS A 307 -9.17 -20.85 -3.92
C LYS A 307 -8.06 -20.67 -4.97
N GLU A 308 -6.86 -21.22 -4.72
CA GLU A 308 -5.73 -21.10 -5.64
C GLU A 308 -5.93 -21.93 -6.91
N THR A 309 -6.51 -23.13 -6.79
CA THR A 309 -6.82 -24.00 -7.94
C THR A 309 -7.97 -23.42 -8.79
N ILE A 310 -8.95 -22.80 -8.14
CA ILE A 310 -10.17 -22.27 -8.78
C ILE A 310 -9.97 -20.86 -9.35
N ARG A 311 -8.92 -20.14 -8.93
CA ARG A 311 -8.68 -18.73 -9.27
C ARG A 311 -8.75 -18.44 -10.78
N ASP A 312 -8.31 -19.37 -11.61
CA ASP A 312 -8.20 -19.18 -13.06
C ASP A 312 -9.38 -19.77 -13.85
N LEU A 313 -10.46 -20.20 -13.18
CA LEU A 313 -11.70 -20.57 -13.87
C LEU A 313 -12.38 -19.32 -14.44
N SER A 314 -12.91 -19.47 -15.66
CA SER A 314 -13.52 -18.39 -16.45
C SER A 314 -14.81 -17.87 -15.81
N ASP A 315 -15.67 -18.77 -15.33
CA ASP A 315 -16.93 -18.45 -14.67
C ASP A 315 -16.98 -19.12 -13.29
N LYS A 316 -16.77 -18.32 -12.25
CA LYS A 316 -16.68 -18.82 -10.87
C LYS A 316 -18.05 -18.92 -10.21
N ASP A 317 -18.97 -18.06 -10.61
CA ASP A 317 -20.35 -18.07 -10.14
C ASP A 317 -21.04 -19.36 -10.59
N GLU A 318 -20.98 -19.66 -11.90
CA GLU A 318 -21.48 -20.92 -12.47
C GLU A 318 -20.80 -22.14 -11.83
N PHE A 319 -19.49 -22.08 -11.57
CA PHE A 319 -18.78 -23.15 -10.88
C PHE A 319 -19.29 -23.36 -9.44
N ALA A 320 -19.56 -22.29 -8.69
CA ALA A 320 -20.08 -22.38 -7.33
C ALA A 320 -21.48 -23.01 -7.29
N GLU A 321 -22.36 -22.58 -8.20
CA GLU A 321 -23.70 -23.18 -8.38
C GLU A 321 -23.60 -24.67 -8.74
N ALA A 322 -22.73 -25.02 -9.69
CA ALA A 322 -22.52 -26.40 -10.12
C ALA A 322 -21.99 -27.28 -8.97
N LEU A 323 -21.07 -26.75 -8.16
CA LEU A 323 -20.52 -27.47 -7.01
C LEU A 323 -21.57 -27.69 -5.91
N GLU A 324 -22.34 -26.66 -5.57
CA GLU A 324 -23.45 -26.75 -4.61
C GLU A 324 -24.49 -27.80 -5.06
N GLY A 325 -24.80 -27.80 -6.36
CA GLY A 325 -25.69 -28.78 -6.99
C GLY A 325 -25.16 -30.22 -6.90
N ILE A 326 -23.89 -30.44 -7.25
CA ILE A 326 -23.24 -31.75 -7.24
C ILE A 326 -23.14 -32.34 -5.83
N LEU A 327 -22.93 -31.51 -4.81
CA LEU A 327 -22.88 -31.94 -3.40
C LEU A 327 -24.21 -32.49 -2.87
N ASN A 328 -25.28 -32.49 -3.67
CA ASN A 328 -26.50 -33.26 -3.39
C ASN A 328 -26.38 -34.75 -3.75
N TYR A 329 -25.41 -35.12 -4.59
CA TYR A 329 -25.25 -36.47 -5.13
C TYR A 329 -24.03 -37.21 -4.58
N VAL A 330 -23.00 -36.48 -4.18
CA VAL A 330 -21.74 -37.00 -3.63
C VAL A 330 -21.48 -36.45 -2.24
N SER A 331 -20.82 -37.24 -1.39
CA SER A 331 -20.46 -36.81 -0.03
C SER A 331 -19.25 -35.88 0.01
N THR A 332 -18.34 -36.00 -0.97
CA THR A 332 -17.11 -35.21 -1.04
C THR A 332 -16.65 -35.02 -2.48
N VAL A 333 -16.00 -33.88 -2.76
CA VAL A 333 -15.37 -33.59 -4.05
C VAL A 333 -13.89 -33.27 -3.85
N ASP A 334 -13.02 -33.83 -4.70
CA ASP A 334 -11.60 -33.47 -4.74
C ASP A 334 -11.36 -32.35 -5.75
N LEU A 335 -10.98 -31.17 -5.27
CA LEU A 335 -10.66 -29.98 -6.08
C LEU A 335 -9.17 -29.66 -6.07
N SER A 336 -8.31 -30.67 -5.90
CA SER A 336 -6.85 -30.51 -5.91
C SER A 336 -6.28 -30.18 -7.28
N SER A 337 -7.00 -30.47 -8.37
CA SER A 337 -6.59 -30.21 -9.75
C SER A 337 -7.61 -29.35 -10.50
N LYS A 338 -7.12 -28.60 -11.50
CA LYS A 338 -7.98 -27.83 -12.42
C LYS A 338 -8.93 -28.75 -13.19
N GLU A 339 -8.46 -29.93 -13.60
CA GLU A 339 -9.24 -30.91 -14.35
C GLU A 339 -10.46 -31.41 -13.54
N ASN A 340 -10.27 -31.63 -12.23
CA ASN A 340 -11.38 -32.01 -11.35
C ASN A 340 -12.37 -30.86 -11.17
N ALA A 341 -11.88 -29.62 -11.06
CA ALA A 341 -12.76 -28.45 -10.98
C ALA A 341 -13.59 -28.28 -12.27
N GLU A 342 -12.99 -28.46 -13.45
CA GLU A 342 -13.74 -28.43 -14.72
C GLU A 342 -14.72 -29.62 -14.85
N MET A 343 -14.42 -30.77 -14.22
CA MET A 343 -15.33 -31.92 -14.22
C MET A 343 -16.62 -31.63 -13.47
N VAL A 344 -16.60 -30.79 -12.42
CA VAL A 344 -17.80 -30.35 -11.70
C VAL A 344 -18.78 -29.72 -12.68
N ILE A 345 -18.34 -28.75 -13.49
CA ILE A 345 -19.20 -28.07 -14.47
C ILE A 345 -19.77 -29.08 -15.48
N ARG A 346 -18.91 -29.92 -16.09
CA ARG A 346 -19.34 -30.92 -17.09
C ARG A 346 -20.38 -31.90 -16.54
N VAL A 347 -20.20 -32.36 -15.30
CA VAL A 347 -21.14 -33.28 -14.65
C VAL A 347 -22.45 -32.57 -14.33
N TRP A 348 -22.41 -31.32 -13.89
CA TRP A 348 -23.59 -30.51 -13.61
C TRP A 348 -24.43 -30.25 -14.87
N GLU A 349 -23.80 -29.83 -15.97
CA GLU A 349 -24.46 -29.67 -17.27
C GLU A 349 -25.10 -30.98 -17.76
N SER A 350 -24.40 -32.10 -17.57
CA SER A 350 -24.90 -33.42 -17.93
C SER A 350 -26.10 -33.84 -17.08
N LEU A 351 -26.10 -33.52 -15.78
CA LEU A 351 -27.24 -33.73 -14.89
C LEU A 351 -28.45 -32.87 -15.30
N ASN A 352 -28.24 -31.59 -15.59
CA ASN A 352 -29.29 -30.69 -16.09
C ASN A 352 -29.89 -31.19 -17.41
N THR A 353 -29.05 -31.74 -18.30
CA THR A 353 -29.51 -32.38 -19.54
C THR A 353 -30.41 -33.58 -19.25
N LEU A 354 -29.99 -34.48 -18.36
CA LEU A 354 -30.79 -35.64 -17.93
C LEU A 354 -32.09 -35.24 -17.23
N GLU A 355 -32.06 -34.17 -16.43
CA GLU A 355 -33.24 -33.63 -15.76
C GLU A 355 -34.24 -33.06 -16.78
N SER A 356 -33.77 -32.32 -17.79
CA SER A 356 -34.62 -31.73 -18.83
C SER A 356 -35.42 -32.78 -19.62
N VAL A 357 -34.86 -33.98 -19.78
CA VAL A 357 -35.52 -35.12 -20.41
C VAL A 357 -36.27 -36.00 -19.41
N LYS A 358 -36.39 -35.59 -18.14
CA LYS A 358 -37.08 -36.32 -17.06
C LYS A 358 -36.47 -37.70 -16.77
N TYR A 359 -35.16 -37.86 -16.91
CA TYR A 359 -34.46 -39.07 -16.46
C TYR A 359 -34.49 -39.14 -14.92
N PRO A 360 -34.61 -40.32 -14.29
CA PRO A 360 -34.65 -40.45 -12.83
C PRO A 360 -33.27 -40.22 -12.17
N ILE A 361 -32.81 -38.97 -12.15
CA ILE A 361 -31.48 -38.58 -11.62
C ILE A 361 -31.31 -38.83 -10.12
N ASP A 362 -32.41 -38.96 -9.37
CA ASP A 362 -32.38 -39.33 -7.94
C ASP A 362 -31.69 -40.68 -7.68
N THR A 363 -31.62 -41.54 -8.69
CA THR A 363 -30.88 -42.81 -8.62
C THR A 363 -29.37 -42.64 -8.46
N PHE A 364 -28.84 -41.44 -8.72
CA PHE A 364 -27.43 -41.12 -8.55
C PHE A 364 -27.08 -40.64 -7.13
N ARG A 365 -28.08 -40.38 -6.28
CA ARG A 365 -27.86 -40.00 -4.88
C ARG A 365 -27.07 -41.12 -4.19
N SER A 366 -25.99 -40.78 -3.50
CA SER A 366 -25.01 -41.71 -2.88
C SER A 366 -23.90 -42.20 -3.84
N SER A 367 -23.53 -41.41 -4.83
CA SER A 367 -22.31 -41.70 -5.60
C SER A 367 -21.07 -41.49 -4.73
N GLU A 368 -20.10 -42.41 -4.80
CA GLU A 368 -18.97 -42.45 -3.86
C GLU A 368 -17.98 -41.30 -4.09
N SER A 369 -17.89 -40.81 -5.32
CA SER A 369 -17.00 -39.73 -5.73
C SER A 369 -17.54 -38.99 -6.95
N LEU A 370 -16.94 -37.84 -7.27
CA LEU A 370 -17.23 -37.11 -8.51
C LEU A 370 -17.00 -37.97 -9.76
N GLN A 371 -15.97 -38.81 -9.76
CA GLN A 371 -15.68 -39.71 -10.89
C GLN A 371 -16.74 -40.81 -11.04
N ASP A 372 -17.21 -41.38 -9.93
CA ASP A 372 -18.31 -42.36 -9.95
C ASP A 372 -19.60 -41.73 -10.47
N LEU A 373 -19.93 -40.53 -9.99
CA LEU A 373 -21.07 -39.76 -10.48
C LEU A 373 -20.94 -39.48 -11.99
N HIS A 374 -19.77 -39.00 -12.43
CA HIS A 374 -19.50 -38.75 -13.85
C HIS A 374 -19.74 -40.02 -14.69
N ASN A 375 -19.20 -41.16 -14.27
CA ASN A 375 -19.37 -42.42 -15.00
C ASN A 375 -20.84 -42.88 -15.08
N LYS A 376 -21.62 -42.70 -14.01
CA LYS A 376 -23.05 -43.02 -13.98
C LYS A 376 -23.85 -42.10 -14.89
N VAL A 377 -23.60 -40.79 -14.83
CA VAL A 377 -24.26 -39.79 -15.67
C VAL A 377 -23.95 -40.02 -17.16
N GLN A 378 -22.69 -40.30 -17.50
CA GLN A 378 -22.29 -40.62 -18.87
C GLN A 378 -22.88 -41.94 -19.38
N ARG A 379 -23.16 -42.91 -18.49
CA ARG A 379 -23.87 -44.13 -18.86
C ARG A 379 -25.34 -43.85 -19.14
N ALA A 380 -25.99 -43.04 -18.32
CA ALA A 380 -27.39 -42.66 -18.50
C ALA A 380 -27.63 -41.85 -19.77
N LEU A 381 -26.72 -40.91 -20.10
CA LEU A 381 -26.78 -40.18 -21.38
C LEU A 381 -26.68 -41.14 -22.58
N ARG A 382 -25.70 -42.06 -22.55
CA ARG A 382 -25.55 -43.09 -23.59
C ARG A 382 -26.76 -44.00 -23.70
N GLU A 383 -27.34 -44.41 -22.57
CA GLU A 383 -28.60 -45.19 -22.55
C GLU A 383 -29.70 -44.42 -23.26
N TYR A 384 -29.91 -43.15 -22.91
CA TYR A 384 -30.96 -42.30 -23.48
C TYR A 384 -30.78 -42.05 -25.00
N GLU A 385 -29.55 -41.83 -25.44
CA GLU A 385 -29.20 -41.71 -26.87
C GLU A 385 -29.40 -43.03 -27.62
N GLN A 386 -29.03 -44.16 -26.99
CA GLN A 386 -29.15 -45.49 -27.60
C GLN A 386 -30.62 -45.90 -27.76
N MET A 387 -31.50 -45.49 -26.86
CA MET A 387 -32.94 -45.75 -26.98
C MET A 387 -33.53 -45.22 -28.29
N GLU A 388 -33.07 -44.07 -28.79
CA GLU A 388 -33.53 -43.55 -30.08
C GLU A 388 -33.15 -44.49 -31.23
N LYS A 389 -31.90 -44.96 -31.26
CA LYS A 389 -31.43 -45.91 -32.28
C LYS A 389 -32.21 -47.22 -32.20
N GLU A 390 -32.42 -47.75 -31.00
CA GLU A 390 -33.20 -48.97 -30.79
C GLU A 390 -34.65 -48.82 -31.26
N ILE A 391 -35.33 -47.72 -30.91
CA ILE A 391 -36.70 -47.43 -31.35
C ILE A 391 -36.79 -47.40 -32.88
N GLN A 392 -35.84 -46.73 -33.55
CA GLN A 392 -35.79 -46.69 -35.00
C GLN A 392 -35.59 -48.08 -35.61
N SER A 393 -34.66 -48.87 -35.07
CA SER A 393 -34.41 -50.24 -35.51
C SER A 393 -35.64 -51.13 -35.34
N TYR A 394 -36.27 -51.13 -34.16
CA TYR A 394 -37.46 -51.94 -33.92
C TYR A 394 -38.64 -51.51 -34.78
N HIS A 395 -38.89 -50.20 -34.92
CA HIS A 395 -39.94 -49.70 -35.80
C HIS A 395 -39.70 -50.14 -37.24
N TRP A 396 -38.46 -50.02 -37.72
CA TRP A 396 -38.11 -50.43 -39.06
C TRP A 396 -38.35 -51.93 -39.26
N ILE A 397 -37.90 -52.79 -38.35
CA ILE A 397 -38.08 -54.26 -38.42
C ILE A 397 -39.56 -54.65 -38.40
N LEU A 398 -40.36 -54.02 -37.55
CA LEU A 398 -41.79 -54.33 -37.40
C LEU A 398 -42.61 -53.86 -38.61
N TYR A 399 -42.29 -52.69 -39.16
CA TYR A 399 -43.17 -51.99 -40.11
C TYR A 399 -42.57 -51.79 -41.51
N ASN A 400 -41.31 -52.16 -41.75
CA ASN A 400 -40.57 -51.93 -42.99
C ASN A 400 -40.58 -50.47 -43.47
N LYS A 401 -40.65 -49.51 -42.53
CA LYS A 401 -40.69 -48.07 -42.79
C LYS A 401 -39.67 -47.36 -41.92
N LYS A 402 -39.03 -46.30 -42.45
CA LYS A 402 -38.16 -45.45 -41.64
C LYS A 402 -39.03 -44.67 -40.65
N PHE A 403 -38.71 -44.77 -39.37
CA PHE A 403 -39.30 -43.92 -38.34
C PHE A 403 -38.61 -42.55 -38.39
N GLN A 404 -39.38 -41.46 -38.44
CA GLN A 404 -38.77 -40.13 -38.41
C GLN A 404 -38.35 -39.81 -36.98
N SER A 405 -37.14 -39.26 -36.77
CA SER A 405 -36.68 -38.88 -35.43
C SER A 405 -37.62 -37.89 -34.72
N SER A 406 -38.36 -37.07 -35.47
CA SER A 406 -39.36 -36.15 -34.92
C SER A 406 -40.54 -36.82 -34.21
N ASP A 407 -40.79 -38.10 -34.51
CA ASP A 407 -41.88 -38.88 -33.93
C ASP A 407 -41.45 -39.63 -32.65
N ILE A 408 -40.16 -39.56 -32.29
CA ILE A 408 -39.63 -40.15 -31.06
C ILE A 408 -39.84 -39.15 -29.91
N PRO A 409 -40.47 -39.57 -28.79
CA PRO A 409 -40.62 -38.71 -27.64
C PRO A 409 -39.27 -38.17 -27.15
N GLY A 410 -39.25 -36.86 -26.84
CA GLY A 410 -38.07 -36.17 -26.32
C GLY A 410 -37.88 -36.29 -24.81
N ASN A 411 -38.76 -36.98 -24.09
CA ASN A 411 -38.59 -37.28 -22.67
C ASN A 411 -38.40 -38.79 -22.44
N TYR A 412 -37.62 -39.10 -21.40
CA TYR A 412 -37.21 -40.46 -21.04
C TYR A 412 -38.39 -41.40 -20.74
N PRO A 413 -39.40 -41.05 -19.92
CA PRO A 413 -40.49 -41.97 -19.58
C PRO A 413 -41.30 -42.44 -20.80
N GLU A 414 -41.65 -41.52 -21.71
CA GLU A 414 -42.40 -41.84 -22.93
C GLU A 414 -41.55 -42.63 -23.91
N ARG A 415 -40.28 -42.23 -24.07
CA ARG A 415 -39.32 -42.94 -24.93
C ARG A 415 -39.12 -44.39 -24.46
N LYS A 416 -38.95 -44.60 -23.15
CA LYS A 416 -38.84 -45.93 -22.54
C LYS A 416 -40.10 -46.76 -22.76
N THR A 417 -41.28 -46.16 -22.57
CA THR A 417 -42.56 -46.84 -22.80
C THR A 417 -42.73 -47.26 -24.26
N LEU A 418 -42.36 -46.40 -25.21
CA LEU A 418 -42.40 -46.71 -26.64
C LEU A 418 -41.44 -47.84 -27.00
N LEU A 419 -40.22 -47.80 -26.47
CA LEU A 419 -39.22 -48.84 -26.68
C LEU A 419 -39.71 -50.19 -26.15
N GLU A 420 -40.21 -50.26 -24.92
CA GLU A 420 -40.73 -51.51 -24.34
C GLU A 420 -41.95 -52.03 -25.10
N LYS A 421 -42.85 -51.13 -25.57
CA LYS A 421 -43.94 -51.51 -26.46
C LYS A 421 -43.41 -52.19 -27.74
N TYR A 422 -42.41 -51.60 -28.40
CA TYR A 422 -41.84 -52.19 -29.62
C TYR A 422 -41.09 -53.49 -29.36
N LYS A 423 -40.38 -53.62 -28.23
CA LYS A 423 -39.78 -54.90 -27.83
C LYS A 423 -40.83 -55.98 -27.65
N GLU A 424 -41.93 -55.69 -26.98
CA GLU A 424 -43.03 -56.66 -26.78
C GLU A 424 -43.75 -56.99 -28.09
N GLU A 425 -43.99 -56.01 -28.97
CA GLU A 425 -44.51 -56.27 -30.32
C GLU A 425 -43.57 -57.19 -31.10
N ALA A 426 -42.26 -56.93 -31.05
CA ALA A 426 -41.27 -57.74 -31.76
C ALA A 426 -41.13 -59.15 -31.17
N LYS A 427 -41.17 -59.32 -29.85
CA LYS A 427 -41.22 -60.65 -29.22
C LYS A 427 -42.44 -61.45 -29.66
N ASN A 428 -43.61 -60.82 -29.75
CA ASN A 428 -44.84 -61.48 -30.18
C ASN A 428 -44.83 -61.84 -31.66
N TYR A 429 -44.31 -60.96 -32.53
CA TYR A 429 -44.33 -61.16 -33.98
C TYR A 429 -43.17 -62.00 -34.51
N ILE A 430 -41.98 -61.85 -33.94
CA ILE A 430 -40.74 -62.47 -34.41
C ILE A 430 -40.40 -63.69 -33.56
N GLY A 431 -40.48 -63.57 -32.24
CA GLY A 431 -40.29 -64.67 -31.30
C GLY A 431 -39.53 -64.26 -30.03
N GLN A 432 -39.59 -65.11 -29.00
CA GLN A 432 -39.05 -64.81 -27.67
C GLN A 432 -37.51 -64.60 -27.68
N ASP A 433 -36.81 -65.22 -28.63
CA ASP A 433 -35.35 -65.11 -28.75
C ASP A 433 -34.89 -63.90 -29.59
N PHE A 434 -35.81 -63.05 -30.05
CA PHE A 434 -35.51 -62.00 -31.02
C PHE A 434 -34.46 -60.98 -30.53
N GLU A 435 -34.49 -60.63 -29.24
CA GLU A 435 -33.51 -59.70 -28.66
C GLU A 435 -32.07 -60.24 -28.76
N LYS A 436 -31.87 -61.56 -28.71
CA LYS A 436 -30.55 -62.19 -28.91
C LYS A 436 -30.06 -61.96 -30.33
N ILE A 437 -30.94 -62.09 -31.33
CA ILE A 437 -30.61 -61.84 -32.74
C ILE A 437 -30.20 -60.38 -32.95
N ILE A 438 -30.95 -59.43 -32.40
CA ILE A 438 -30.64 -58.00 -32.52
C ILE A 438 -29.33 -57.65 -31.84
N ARG A 439 -29.08 -58.18 -30.64
CA ARG A 439 -27.83 -57.95 -29.92
C ARG A 439 -26.62 -58.46 -30.70
N SER A 440 -26.69 -59.66 -31.28
CA SER A 440 -25.64 -60.23 -32.13
C SER A 440 -25.38 -59.35 -33.37
N ILE A 441 -26.43 -58.90 -34.07
CA ILE A 441 -26.30 -58.06 -35.27
C ILE A 441 -25.74 -56.67 -34.93
N THR A 442 -26.12 -56.10 -33.80
CA THR A 442 -25.66 -54.75 -33.38
C THR A 442 -24.27 -54.75 -32.75
N SER A 443 -23.76 -55.91 -32.31
CA SER A 443 -22.47 -56.05 -31.61
C SER A 443 -21.41 -56.81 -32.42
N ASP A 444 -21.70 -57.19 -33.68
CA ASP A 444 -20.84 -58.05 -34.52
C ASP A 444 -20.47 -59.41 -33.87
N GLU A 445 -21.42 -59.98 -33.11
CA GLU A 445 -21.26 -61.29 -32.49
C GLU A 445 -22.06 -62.38 -33.24
N GLU A 446 -21.67 -63.65 -33.12
CA GLU A 446 -22.45 -64.76 -33.68
C GLU A 446 -23.83 -64.85 -32.99
N ILE A 447 -24.83 -65.29 -33.75
CA ILE A 447 -26.17 -65.54 -33.18
C ILE A 447 -26.08 -66.81 -32.31
N PRO A 448 -26.50 -66.76 -31.03
CA PRO A 448 -26.45 -67.92 -30.14
C PRO A 448 -27.17 -69.14 -30.72
N GLU A 449 -26.60 -70.33 -30.54
CA GLU A 449 -27.17 -71.60 -31.00
C GLU A 449 -28.53 -71.92 -30.36
N ASP A 450 -28.85 -71.28 -29.24
CA ASP A 450 -30.10 -71.47 -28.50
C ASP A 450 -31.27 -70.62 -29.03
N VAL A 451 -31.07 -69.84 -30.09
CA VAL A 451 -32.15 -69.11 -30.78
C VAL A 451 -33.02 -70.07 -31.60
N SER A 452 -34.33 -70.07 -31.35
CA SER A 452 -35.25 -70.97 -32.04
C SER A 452 -35.28 -70.74 -33.57
N SER A 453 -35.24 -71.84 -34.33
CA SER A 453 -35.29 -71.82 -35.80
C SER A 453 -36.51 -71.10 -36.37
N GLU A 454 -37.63 -71.11 -35.63
CA GLU A 454 -38.85 -70.37 -35.98
C GLU A 454 -38.66 -68.85 -35.84
N THR A 455 -37.96 -68.40 -34.78
CA THR A 455 -37.64 -66.97 -34.57
C THR A 455 -36.71 -66.46 -35.66
N LEU A 456 -35.69 -67.25 -36.03
CA LEU A 456 -34.79 -66.94 -37.16
C LEU A 456 -35.55 -66.82 -38.48
N LYS A 457 -36.44 -67.78 -38.79
CA LYS A 457 -37.25 -67.74 -40.02
C LYS A 457 -38.13 -66.50 -40.08
N ARG A 458 -38.80 -66.14 -38.98
CA ARG A 458 -39.65 -64.94 -38.91
C ARG A 458 -38.84 -63.67 -39.03
N PHE A 459 -37.69 -63.60 -38.36
CA PHE A 459 -36.77 -62.47 -38.44
C PHE A 459 -36.25 -62.27 -39.87
N PHE A 460 -35.63 -63.29 -40.46
CA PHE A 460 -35.14 -63.25 -41.86
C PHE A 460 -36.26 -62.98 -42.85
N GLY A 461 -37.47 -63.51 -42.62
CA GLY A 461 -38.64 -63.21 -43.44
C GLY A 461 -38.98 -61.71 -43.49
N ARG A 462 -38.74 -60.98 -42.39
CA ARG A 462 -38.99 -59.53 -42.30
C ARG A 462 -37.86 -58.67 -42.78
N ILE A 463 -36.62 -59.05 -42.52
CA ILE A 463 -35.47 -58.31 -43.03
C ILE A 463 -35.15 -58.63 -44.50
N LYS A 464 -35.66 -59.72 -45.08
CA LYS A 464 -35.41 -60.10 -46.48
C LYS A 464 -35.86 -59.04 -47.50
N PRO A 465 -37.07 -58.44 -47.41
CA PRO A 465 -37.44 -57.28 -48.22
C PRO A 465 -36.46 -56.11 -48.07
N MET A 466 -35.92 -55.91 -46.87
CA MET A 466 -35.00 -54.83 -46.55
C MET A 466 -33.61 -55.06 -47.16
N LEU A 467 -33.02 -56.23 -46.92
CA LEU A 467 -31.74 -56.64 -47.51
C LEU A 467 -31.80 -56.54 -49.03
N ARG A 468 -32.93 -56.94 -49.64
CA ARG A 468 -33.13 -56.80 -51.08
C ARG A 468 -33.10 -55.35 -51.54
N LYS A 469 -33.71 -54.42 -50.79
CA LYS A 469 -33.73 -52.99 -51.13
C LYS A 469 -32.36 -52.34 -50.96
N VAL A 470 -31.66 -52.60 -49.85
CA VAL A 470 -30.31 -52.07 -49.60
C VAL A 470 -29.31 -52.63 -50.62
N LEU A 471 -29.36 -53.93 -50.92
CA LEU A 471 -28.51 -54.54 -51.95
C LEU A 471 -28.83 -53.99 -53.36
N MET A 472 -30.09 -53.67 -53.68
CA MET A 472 -30.43 -53.04 -54.96
C MET A 472 -29.95 -51.59 -55.05
N GLU A 473 -30.07 -50.81 -53.97
CA GLU A 473 -29.60 -49.42 -53.88
C GLU A 473 -28.06 -49.32 -53.92
N GLU A 474 -27.32 -50.17 -53.21
CA GLU A 474 -25.84 -50.17 -53.25
C GLU A 474 -25.25 -50.75 -54.55
N LEU A 475 -25.95 -51.67 -55.20
CA LEU A 475 -25.53 -52.23 -56.50
C LEU A 475 -25.98 -51.36 -57.69
N GLY A 476 -26.58 -50.20 -57.44
CA GLY A 476 -26.92 -49.21 -58.48
C GLY A 476 -28.09 -49.63 -59.40
N TYR A 477 -28.95 -50.54 -58.96
CA TYR A 477 -30.16 -50.88 -59.70
C TYR A 477 -31.29 -49.94 -59.28
N GLU A 478 -31.70 -49.03 -60.17
CA GLU A 478 -32.87 -48.17 -59.96
C GLU A 478 -34.12 -49.01 -59.62
N THR A 479 -34.83 -48.59 -58.57
CA THR A 479 -36.04 -49.25 -58.03
C THR A 479 -37.22 -49.27 -58.97
#